data_AF-A0A6L7KRA3-F1
#
_entry.id   AF-A0A6L7KRA3-F1
#
_cell.length_a   1.000
_cell.length_b   1.000
_cell.length_c   1.000
_cell.angle_alpha   90.00
_cell.angle_beta   90.00
_cell.angle_gamma   90.00
#
_symmetry.space_group_name_H-M   'P 1'
#
loop_
_entity.id
_entity.type
_entity.pdbx_description
1 polymer ?
#
loop_
_entity_poly.entity_id
_entity_poly.type
_entity_poly.pdbx_seq_one_letter_code
_entity_poly.pdbx_strand_id
1 'polypeptide(L)'
;MMVMNHKRAVDYICPDPETPPLSAVTLRSVHALVSANLLSSRMWEGALRTHEVRIGESAYAPPNDPHVVEQAFGTLVEKVRQIKDPFEQAFFITVHVPLLQAFEDCNKRTSRVSANIPLLAAGLSPFSFLKVKHRDYVDGLLGVYELNDVSLAREVFMEAYLESADRYWFPTVSFGAPSRAIVENRDFLESAVRVLVKDHGGFDKGIAEAMVQEKGLQSHPGLVKEMRDMIEGLNEGNLVRYGLSLDDLEQLRVKERTPRSEIRTAAGNGSPEGEAPACKGSGDNG
;
A
#
# COMPACT_ATOMS: atom_id res chain seq x y z
N MET A 1 -19.26 6.18 -7.38
CA MET A 1 -18.91 6.66 -6.03
C MET A 1 -18.45 5.51 -5.13
N MET A 2 -19.26 4.46 -4.90
CA MET A 2 -18.92 3.34 -4.00
C MET A 2 -17.66 2.54 -4.40
N VAL A 3 -17.41 2.33 -5.69
CA VAL A 3 -16.21 1.62 -6.18
C VAL A 3 -14.91 2.34 -5.80
N MET A 4 -14.91 3.68 -5.91
CA MET A 4 -13.74 4.50 -5.56
C MET A 4 -13.47 4.48 -4.05
N ASN A 5 -14.52 4.54 -3.23
CA ASN A 5 -14.42 4.43 -1.78
C ASN A 5 -13.81 3.09 -1.36
N HIS A 6 -14.28 2.00 -1.97
CA HIS A 6 -13.75 0.67 -1.68
C HIS A 6 -12.29 0.52 -2.09
N LYS A 7 -11.91 1.04 -3.27
CA LYS A 7 -10.51 1.08 -3.71
C LYS A 7 -9.62 1.81 -2.69
N ARG A 8 -10.00 3.02 -2.27
CA ARG A 8 -9.23 3.80 -1.27
C ARG A 8 -9.10 3.06 0.06
N ALA A 9 -10.15 2.35 0.47
CA ALA A 9 -10.13 1.55 1.68
C ALA A 9 -9.19 0.33 1.56
N VAL A 10 -9.14 -0.32 0.39
CA VAL A 10 -8.18 -1.41 0.10
C VAL A 10 -6.75 -0.87 0.07
N ASP A 11 -6.51 0.25 -0.60
CA ASP A 11 -5.19 0.90 -0.65
C ASP A 11 -4.69 1.26 0.78
N TYR A 12 -5.60 1.67 1.66
CA TYR A 12 -5.30 2.00 3.05
C TYR A 12 -4.89 0.79 3.91
N ILE A 13 -5.44 -0.40 3.67
CA ILE A 13 -5.13 -1.62 4.44
C ILE A 13 -4.01 -2.47 3.82
N CYS A 14 -3.52 -2.10 2.64
CA CYS A 14 -2.46 -2.81 1.95
C CYS A 14 -1.15 -2.70 2.76
N PRO A 15 -0.48 -3.81 3.06
CA PRO A 15 0.65 -3.82 3.99
C PRO A 15 1.88 -3.11 3.43
N ASP A 16 2.40 -2.20 4.22
CA ASP A 16 3.67 -1.48 4.13
C ASP A 16 4.27 -1.39 5.56
N PRO A 17 5.54 -0.97 5.72
CA PRO A 17 6.17 -0.86 7.05
C PRO A 17 5.43 0.06 8.04
N GLU A 18 4.54 0.94 7.54
CA GLU A 18 3.77 1.91 8.33
C GLU A 18 2.30 1.48 8.51
N THR A 19 1.93 0.27 8.05
CA THR A 19 0.54 -0.15 8.03
C THR A 19 0.03 -0.28 9.44
N PRO A 20 -1.04 0.45 9.79
CA PRO A 20 -1.49 0.50 11.16
C PRO A 20 -2.02 -0.88 11.57
N PRO A 21 -1.62 -1.39 12.75
CA PRO A 21 -2.16 -2.64 13.26
C PRO A 21 -3.67 -2.51 13.44
N LEU A 22 -4.37 -3.63 13.48
CA LEU A 22 -5.80 -3.64 13.75
C LEU A 22 -6.09 -2.94 15.09
N SER A 23 -6.84 -1.84 15.02
CA SER A 23 -7.15 -0.99 16.17
C SER A 23 -8.51 -0.32 15.99
N ALA A 24 -9.00 0.32 17.06
CA ALA A 24 -10.22 1.13 17.01
C ALA A 24 -10.12 2.24 15.96
N VAL A 25 -8.95 2.89 15.87
CA VAL A 25 -8.69 3.93 14.86
C VAL A 25 -8.74 3.31 13.47
N THR A 26 -8.07 2.18 13.24
CA THR A 26 -8.03 1.51 11.93
C THR A 26 -9.44 1.13 11.44
N LEU A 27 -10.29 0.56 12.30
CA LEU A 27 -11.68 0.24 11.94
C LEU A 27 -12.50 1.48 11.60
N ARG A 28 -12.33 2.57 12.37
CA ARG A 28 -13.01 3.85 12.13
C ARG A 28 -12.53 4.51 10.84
N SER A 29 -11.23 4.45 10.54
CA SER A 29 -10.63 4.94 9.29
C SER A 29 -11.14 4.17 8.08
N VAL A 30 -11.19 2.84 8.15
CA VAL A 30 -11.82 2.02 7.11
C VAL A 30 -13.28 2.41 6.92
N HIS A 31 -14.04 2.57 8.01
CA HIS A 31 -15.44 3.01 7.92
C HIS A 31 -15.56 4.36 7.21
N ALA A 32 -14.79 5.37 7.61
CA ALA A 32 -14.79 6.68 6.97
C ALA A 32 -14.51 6.61 5.46
N LEU A 33 -13.54 5.77 5.05
CA LEU A 33 -13.21 5.59 3.63
C LEU A 33 -14.34 4.92 2.85
N VAL A 34 -14.97 3.87 3.40
CA VAL A 34 -16.05 3.15 2.70
C VAL A 34 -17.37 3.93 2.70
N SER A 35 -17.61 4.78 3.71
CA SER A 35 -18.84 5.55 3.89
C SER A 35 -18.79 6.95 3.28
N ALA A 36 -17.63 7.39 2.77
CA ALA A 36 -17.41 8.75 2.28
C ALA A 36 -18.48 9.20 1.27
N ASN A 37 -19.20 10.28 1.60
CA ASN A 37 -20.31 10.87 0.83
C ASN A 37 -21.55 9.96 0.65
N LEU A 38 -21.72 8.95 1.50
CA LEU A 38 -22.86 8.03 1.44
C LEU A 38 -23.82 8.17 2.63
N LEU A 39 -23.40 8.85 3.69
CA LEU A 39 -24.17 9.03 4.92
C LEU A 39 -24.98 10.32 4.90
N SER A 40 -25.93 10.42 5.84
CA SER A 40 -26.78 11.60 6.01
C SER A 40 -25.98 12.86 6.34
N SER A 41 -24.84 12.69 7.02
CA SER A 41 -23.90 13.75 7.38
C SER A 41 -22.46 13.24 7.39
N ARG A 42 -21.52 14.08 6.94
CA ARG A 42 -20.08 13.78 6.97
C ARG A 42 -19.56 13.51 8.38
N MET A 43 -20.23 14.05 9.42
CA MET A 43 -19.83 13.82 10.81
C MET A 43 -19.91 12.35 11.24
N TRP A 44 -20.72 11.54 10.54
CA TRP A 44 -20.89 10.11 10.83
C TRP A 44 -19.84 9.23 10.15
N GLU A 45 -19.05 9.79 9.22
CA GLU A 45 -17.98 9.07 8.55
C GLU A 45 -16.87 8.73 9.56
N GLY A 46 -16.73 7.45 9.87
CA GLY A 46 -15.81 6.96 10.91
C GLY A 46 -16.21 7.25 12.37
N ALA A 47 -17.39 7.82 12.63
CA ALA A 47 -17.87 8.06 13.99
C ALA A 47 -18.83 6.97 14.46
N LEU A 48 -18.74 6.59 15.74
CA LEU A 48 -19.73 5.71 16.35
C LEU A 48 -21.08 6.43 16.40
N ARG A 49 -22.16 5.70 16.11
CA ARG A 49 -23.50 6.29 16.13
C ARG A 49 -23.93 6.61 17.55
N THR A 50 -24.78 7.63 17.68
CA THR A 50 -25.46 7.99 18.94
C THR A 50 -26.98 7.90 18.83
N HIS A 51 -27.48 7.27 17.77
CA HIS A 51 -28.89 7.09 17.48
C HIS A 51 -29.19 5.61 17.19
N GLU A 52 -30.47 5.23 17.26
CA GLU A 52 -30.93 3.88 16.97
C GLU A 52 -30.80 3.55 15.47
N VAL A 53 -30.42 2.31 15.18
CA VAL A 53 -30.46 1.73 13.83
C VAL A 53 -31.13 0.36 13.89
N ARG A 54 -31.67 -0.08 12.76
CA ARG A 54 -32.21 -1.44 12.60
C ARG A 54 -31.53 -2.14 11.43
N ILE A 55 -31.44 -3.46 11.53
CA ILE A 55 -31.02 -4.30 10.42
C ILE A 55 -32.27 -4.62 9.59
N GLY A 56 -32.26 -4.23 8.32
CA GLY A 56 -33.35 -4.61 7.40
C GLY A 56 -33.47 -6.13 7.29
N GLU A 57 -34.71 -6.62 7.18
CA GLU A 57 -35.02 -8.05 7.03
C GLU A 57 -34.64 -8.92 8.24
N SER A 58 -34.51 -8.32 9.43
CA SER A 58 -34.10 -8.99 10.66
C SER A 58 -34.92 -8.47 11.85
N ALA A 59 -35.29 -9.35 12.78
CA ALA A 59 -35.94 -8.99 14.04
C ALA A 59 -34.90 -8.61 15.12
N TYR A 60 -33.62 -8.93 14.90
CA TYR A 60 -32.54 -8.52 15.77
C TYR A 60 -32.44 -7.00 15.91
N ALA A 61 -32.40 -6.55 17.16
CA ALA A 61 -32.21 -5.16 17.54
C ALA A 61 -30.79 -4.98 18.12
N PRO A 62 -29.89 -4.25 17.43
CA PRO A 62 -28.58 -3.92 17.99
C PRO A 62 -28.70 -3.04 19.25
N PRO A 63 -27.65 -2.97 20.09
CA PRO A 63 -27.64 -2.08 21.26
C PRO A 63 -27.86 -0.61 20.85
N ASN A 64 -28.81 0.09 21.46
CA ASN A 64 -29.14 1.47 21.07
C ASN A 64 -28.53 2.55 21.96
N ASP A 65 -28.16 2.19 23.19
CA ASP A 65 -27.49 3.11 24.11
C ASP A 65 -26.07 3.43 23.58
N PRO A 66 -25.73 4.72 23.33
CA PRO A 66 -24.44 5.09 22.77
C PRO A 66 -23.23 4.67 23.62
N HIS A 67 -23.37 4.67 24.95
CA HIS A 67 -22.32 4.24 25.87
C HIS A 67 -22.09 2.72 25.76
N VAL A 68 -23.17 1.94 25.64
CA VAL A 68 -23.07 0.49 25.41
C VAL A 68 -22.42 0.20 24.06
N VAL A 69 -22.77 0.95 23.00
CA VAL A 69 -22.14 0.81 21.67
C VAL A 69 -20.64 1.09 21.75
N GLU A 70 -20.23 2.17 22.42
CA GLU A 70 -18.82 2.54 22.57
C GLU A 70 -18.03 1.47 23.35
N GLN A 71 -18.57 1.01 24.49
CA GLN A 71 -17.95 -0.04 25.29
C GLN A 71 -17.84 -1.37 24.53
N ALA A 72 -18.91 -1.75 23.82
CA ALA A 72 -18.93 -2.97 23.03
C ALA A 72 -17.97 -2.90 21.84
N PHE A 73 -17.83 -1.72 21.21
CA PHE A 73 -16.85 -1.50 20.15
C PHE A 73 -15.41 -1.65 20.67
N GLY A 74 -15.10 -1.06 21.82
CA GLY A 74 -13.79 -1.25 22.47
C GLY A 74 -13.53 -2.73 22.80
N THR A 75 -14.52 -3.43 23.34
CA THR A 75 -14.43 -4.86 23.66
C THR A 75 -14.23 -5.72 22.41
N LEU A 76 -14.92 -5.40 21.31
CA LEU A 76 -14.76 -6.09 20.02
C LEU A 76 -13.32 -5.95 19.53
N VAL A 77 -12.77 -4.73 19.53
CA VAL A 77 -11.40 -4.45 19.10
C VAL A 77 -10.38 -5.18 19.98
N GLU A 78 -10.60 -5.22 21.28
CA GLU A 78 -9.68 -5.94 22.19
C GLU A 78 -9.72 -7.45 21.94
N LYS A 79 -10.92 -8.03 21.81
CA LYS A 79 -11.09 -9.47 21.53
C LYS A 79 -10.41 -9.88 20.24
N VAL A 80 -10.62 -9.15 19.14
CA VAL A 80 -10.01 -9.52 17.85
C VAL A 80 -8.48 -9.47 17.91
N ARG A 81 -7.90 -8.52 18.65
CA ARG A 81 -6.43 -8.43 18.80
C ARG A 81 -5.83 -9.58 19.62
N GLN A 82 -6.63 -10.25 20.45
CA GLN A 82 -6.18 -11.40 21.24
C GLN A 82 -6.24 -12.72 20.47
N ILE A 83 -7.03 -12.78 19.37
CA ILE A 83 -7.09 -13.96 18.51
C ILE A 83 -5.75 -14.11 17.79
N LYS A 84 -5.15 -15.30 17.81
CA LYS A 84 -3.81 -15.52 17.22
C LYS A 84 -3.86 -15.88 15.75
N ASP A 85 -4.85 -16.69 15.37
CA ASP A 85 -4.98 -17.15 14.00
C ASP A 85 -5.57 -16.04 13.10
N PRO A 86 -4.94 -15.70 11.96
CA PRO A 86 -5.39 -14.61 11.10
C PRO A 86 -6.73 -14.90 10.42
N PHE A 87 -7.09 -16.17 10.18
CA PHE A 87 -8.40 -16.54 9.64
C PHE A 87 -9.49 -16.38 10.69
N GLU A 88 -9.23 -16.79 11.93
CA GLU A 88 -10.15 -16.56 13.04
C GLU A 88 -10.33 -15.06 13.30
N GLN A 89 -9.27 -14.25 13.22
CA GLN A 89 -9.39 -12.78 13.31
C GLN A 89 -10.29 -12.22 12.20
N ALA A 90 -10.04 -12.63 10.95
CA ALA A 90 -10.82 -12.19 9.80
C ALA A 90 -12.30 -12.60 9.91
N PHE A 91 -12.56 -13.84 10.32
CA PHE A 91 -13.91 -14.36 10.50
C PHE A 91 -14.63 -13.65 11.66
N PHE A 92 -13.94 -13.41 12.78
CA PHE A 92 -14.47 -12.66 13.91
C PHE A 92 -14.92 -11.25 13.49
N ILE A 93 -14.13 -10.54 12.68
CA ILE A 93 -14.49 -9.23 12.12
C ILE A 93 -15.71 -9.35 11.17
N THR A 94 -15.73 -10.41 10.35
CA THR A 94 -16.80 -10.67 9.38
C THR A 94 -18.16 -10.80 10.07
N VAL A 95 -18.19 -11.41 11.26
CA VAL A 95 -19.40 -11.66 12.03
C VAL A 95 -19.76 -10.51 12.97
N HIS A 96 -18.80 -10.04 13.78
CA HIS A 96 -19.13 -9.20 14.93
C HIS A 96 -19.24 -7.71 14.60
N VAL A 97 -18.55 -7.21 13.56
CA VAL A 97 -18.72 -5.81 13.15
C VAL A 97 -20.14 -5.56 12.61
N PRO A 98 -20.70 -6.41 11.73
CA PRO A 98 -22.09 -6.28 11.31
C PRO A 98 -23.10 -6.58 12.41
N LEU A 99 -22.78 -7.45 13.38
CA LEU A 99 -23.67 -7.72 14.52
C LEU A 99 -23.79 -6.53 15.48
N LEU A 100 -22.68 -5.84 15.76
CA LEU A 100 -22.66 -4.70 16.67
C LEU A 100 -23.38 -3.48 16.09
N GLN A 101 -23.33 -3.30 14.77
CA GLN A 101 -23.84 -2.09 14.08
C GLN A 101 -23.34 -0.81 14.74
N ALA A 102 -22.02 -0.64 14.90
CA ALA A 102 -21.45 0.48 15.64
C ALA A 102 -21.55 1.83 14.89
N PHE A 103 -21.78 1.79 13.58
CA PHE A 103 -21.87 2.94 12.69
C PHE A 103 -23.31 3.14 12.15
N GLU A 104 -23.63 4.34 11.66
CA GLU A 104 -24.94 4.69 11.07
C GLU A 104 -25.33 3.77 9.90
N ASP A 105 -24.39 3.50 8.99
CA ASP A 105 -24.53 2.53 7.89
C ASP A 105 -23.14 1.95 7.58
N CYS A 106 -22.99 1.21 6.49
CA CYS A 106 -21.73 0.67 5.99
C CYS A 106 -21.08 -0.40 6.88
N ASN A 107 -21.70 -0.85 7.98
CA ASN A 107 -21.14 -1.88 8.88
C ASN A 107 -20.70 -3.16 8.12
N LYS A 108 -21.53 -3.68 7.21
CA LYS A 108 -21.22 -4.84 6.35
C LYS A 108 -20.07 -4.55 5.36
N ARG A 109 -19.90 -3.30 4.91
CA ARG A 109 -18.82 -2.89 4.01
C ARG A 109 -17.50 -2.74 4.76
N THR A 110 -17.53 -2.08 5.91
CA THR A 110 -16.38 -1.96 6.83
C THR A 110 -15.85 -3.33 7.19
N SER A 111 -16.74 -4.24 7.61
CA SER A 111 -16.40 -5.61 7.98
C SER A 111 -15.65 -6.35 6.86
N ARG A 112 -16.15 -6.31 5.62
CA ARG A 112 -15.51 -6.99 4.47
C ARG A 112 -14.12 -6.44 4.13
N VAL A 113 -13.91 -5.13 4.27
CA VAL A 113 -12.57 -4.55 4.07
C VAL A 113 -11.67 -4.90 5.25
N SER A 114 -12.11 -4.62 6.48
CA SER A 114 -11.30 -4.79 7.68
C SER A 114 -10.91 -6.24 7.96
N ALA A 115 -11.72 -7.22 7.56
CA ALA A 115 -11.38 -8.64 7.69
C ALA A 115 -10.13 -9.04 6.88
N ASN A 116 -9.72 -8.23 5.89
CA ASN A 116 -8.48 -8.46 5.13
C ASN A 116 -7.22 -7.99 5.86
N ILE A 117 -7.32 -7.09 6.85
CA ILE A 117 -6.17 -6.57 7.61
C ILE A 117 -5.32 -7.71 8.22
N PRO A 118 -5.90 -8.66 8.99
CA PRO A 118 -5.10 -9.74 9.59
C PRO A 118 -4.51 -10.71 8.56
N LEU A 119 -5.21 -10.97 7.46
CA LEU A 119 -4.72 -11.84 6.39
C LEU A 119 -3.50 -11.23 5.71
N LEU A 120 -3.62 -9.96 5.31
CA LEU A 120 -2.55 -9.23 4.65
C LEU A 120 -1.33 -9.05 5.56
N ALA A 121 -1.53 -8.76 6.85
CA ALA A 121 -0.45 -8.69 7.82
C ALA A 121 0.31 -10.01 8.00
N ALA A 122 -0.36 -11.15 7.77
CA ALA A 122 0.24 -12.47 7.78
C ALA A 122 0.81 -12.91 6.41
N GLY A 123 0.80 -12.03 5.40
CA GLY A 123 1.25 -12.34 4.03
C GLY A 123 0.32 -13.30 3.27
N LEU A 124 -0.93 -13.45 3.74
CA LEU A 124 -1.95 -14.29 3.11
C LEU A 124 -2.71 -13.50 2.03
N SER A 125 -3.28 -14.22 1.08
CA SER A 125 -4.13 -13.63 0.04
C SER A 125 -5.35 -12.92 0.67
N PRO A 126 -5.71 -11.72 0.20
CA PRO A 126 -6.97 -11.11 0.61
C PRO A 126 -8.16 -11.87 0.03
N PHE A 127 -9.29 -11.83 0.72
CA PHE A 127 -10.54 -12.42 0.25
C PHE A 127 -11.56 -11.38 -0.19
N SER A 128 -12.44 -11.80 -1.11
CA SER A 128 -13.55 -11.02 -1.61
C SER A 128 -14.80 -11.89 -1.78
N PHE A 129 -15.98 -11.31 -1.60
CA PHE A 129 -17.26 -11.99 -1.85
C PHE A 129 -17.72 -11.91 -3.32
N LEU A 130 -16.81 -11.66 -4.27
CA LEU A 130 -17.18 -11.37 -5.66
C LEU A 130 -17.90 -12.52 -6.36
N LYS A 131 -17.58 -13.76 -5.99
CA LYS A 131 -18.19 -14.97 -6.58
C LYS A 131 -19.14 -15.69 -5.63
N VAL A 132 -19.23 -15.24 -4.38
CA VAL A 132 -20.23 -15.72 -3.44
C VAL A 132 -21.59 -15.14 -3.83
N LYS A 133 -22.62 -15.98 -3.84
CA LYS A 133 -23.97 -15.50 -4.10
C LYS A 133 -24.38 -14.55 -2.99
N HIS A 134 -24.92 -13.39 -3.36
CA HIS A 134 -25.36 -12.38 -2.40
C HIS A 134 -26.29 -12.97 -1.31
N ARG A 135 -27.19 -13.88 -1.72
CA ARG A 135 -28.10 -14.58 -0.81
C ARG A 135 -27.36 -15.37 0.26
N ASP A 136 -26.36 -16.16 -0.10
CA ASP A 136 -25.64 -17.02 0.86
C ASP A 136 -24.93 -16.16 1.92
N TYR A 137 -24.36 -15.01 1.52
CA TYR A 137 -23.81 -14.03 2.45
C TYR A 137 -24.87 -13.43 3.39
N VAL A 138 -26.03 -13.06 2.87
CA VAL A 138 -27.13 -12.52 3.68
C VAL A 138 -27.68 -13.57 4.64
N ASP A 139 -27.95 -14.78 4.16
CA ASP A 139 -28.47 -15.90 4.95
C ASP A 139 -27.48 -16.28 6.05
N GLY A 140 -26.17 -16.28 5.75
CA GLY A 140 -25.12 -16.48 6.75
C GLY A 140 -25.15 -15.44 7.87
N LEU A 141 -25.33 -14.16 7.55
CA LEU A 141 -25.46 -13.10 8.57
C LEU A 141 -26.80 -13.18 9.33
N LEU A 142 -27.89 -13.53 8.66
CA LEU A 142 -29.19 -13.73 9.33
C LEU A 142 -29.15 -14.90 10.32
N GLY A 143 -28.45 -15.99 9.99
CA GLY A 143 -28.20 -17.08 10.94
C GLY A 143 -27.52 -16.60 12.22
N VAL A 144 -26.58 -15.66 12.10
CA VAL A 144 -25.96 -15.02 13.27
C VAL A 144 -26.96 -14.14 14.02
N TYR A 145 -27.69 -13.27 13.32
CA TYR A 145 -28.56 -12.27 13.95
C TYR A 145 -29.75 -12.90 14.66
N GLU A 146 -30.38 -13.91 14.04
CA GLU A 146 -31.64 -14.48 14.51
C GLU A 146 -31.43 -15.73 15.37
N LEU A 147 -30.38 -16.51 15.08
CA LEU A 147 -30.18 -17.83 15.69
C LEU A 147 -28.92 -17.91 16.55
N ASN A 148 -28.08 -16.86 16.55
CA ASN A 148 -26.76 -16.86 17.18
C ASN A 148 -25.89 -18.04 16.70
N ASP A 149 -26.08 -18.47 15.45
CA ASP A 149 -25.36 -19.58 14.81
C ASP A 149 -24.45 -19.05 13.71
N VAL A 150 -23.14 -19.29 13.87
CA VAL A 150 -22.10 -18.84 12.94
C VAL A 150 -21.79 -19.87 11.85
N SER A 151 -22.41 -21.05 11.88
CA SER A 151 -22.04 -22.20 11.03
C SER A 151 -22.15 -21.88 9.54
N LEU A 152 -23.26 -21.28 9.12
CA LEU A 152 -23.46 -20.88 7.72
C LEU A 152 -22.53 -19.74 7.32
N ALA A 153 -22.38 -18.72 8.16
CA ALA A 153 -21.44 -17.62 7.91
C ALA A 153 -20.00 -18.13 7.74
N ARG A 154 -19.60 -19.13 8.53
CA ARG A 154 -18.29 -19.77 8.46
C ARG A 154 -18.09 -20.49 7.13
N GLU A 155 -19.07 -21.28 6.69
CA GLU A 155 -19.00 -21.98 5.39
C GLU A 155 -18.85 -20.99 4.23
N VAL A 156 -19.68 -19.94 4.22
CA VAL A 156 -19.62 -18.89 3.20
C VAL A 156 -18.30 -18.13 3.23
N PHE A 157 -17.76 -17.84 4.43
CA PHE A 157 -16.44 -17.23 4.56
C PHE A 157 -15.31 -18.11 4.02
N MET A 158 -15.32 -19.41 4.34
CA MET A 158 -14.32 -20.36 3.85
C MET A 158 -14.37 -20.49 2.33
N GLU A 159 -15.56 -20.61 1.75
CA GLU A 159 -15.74 -20.64 0.29
C GLU A 159 -15.22 -19.35 -0.36
N ALA A 160 -15.57 -18.18 0.18
CA ALA A 160 -15.09 -16.89 -0.31
C ALA A 160 -13.56 -16.79 -0.27
N TYR A 161 -12.94 -17.28 0.80
CA TYR A 161 -11.50 -17.26 0.95
C TYR A 161 -10.82 -18.21 -0.05
N LEU A 162 -11.25 -19.47 -0.13
CA LEU A 162 -10.64 -20.46 -1.03
C LEU A 162 -10.70 -20.01 -2.50
N GLU A 163 -11.84 -19.49 -2.93
CA GLU A 163 -12.04 -18.94 -4.27
C GLU A 163 -11.14 -17.72 -4.54
N SER A 164 -10.92 -16.88 -3.53
CA SER A 164 -10.04 -15.71 -3.66
C SER A 164 -8.57 -16.12 -3.66
N ALA A 165 -8.17 -17.05 -2.78
CA ALA A 165 -6.81 -17.57 -2.69
C ALA A 165 -6.38 -18.23 -3.99
N ASP A 166 -7.23 -19.03 -4.63
CA ASP A 166 -6.94 -19.62 -5.96
C ASP A 166 -6.67 -18.55 -7.03
N ARG A 167 -7.41 -17.44 -7.00
CA ARG A 167 -7.21 -16.33 -7.93
C ARG A 167 -5.90 -15.58 -7.72
N TYR A 168 -5.52 -15.38 -6.45
CA TYR A 168 -4.32 -14.65 -6.07
C TYR A 168 -3.11 -15.57 -5.87
N TRP A 169 -3.26 -16.88 -6.13
CA TRP A 169 -2.18 -17.84 -6.15
C TRP A 169 -1.30 -17.59 -7.38
N PHE A 170 -0.27 -16.77 -7.18
CA PHE A 170 0.83 -16.66 -8.14
C PHE A 170 1.98 -17.56 -7.64
N PRO A 171 2.52 -18.46 -8.49
CA PRO A 171 3.82 -19.07 -8.23
C PRO A 171 4.81 -17.94 -7.98
N THR A 172 5.56 -18.03 -6.89
CA THR A 172 6.36 -16.96 -6.30
C THR A 172 7.45 -16.44 -7.25
N VAL A 173 7.07 -15.60 -8.22
CA VAL A 173 7.96 -14.61 -8.80
C VAL A 173 7.76 -13.38 -7.92
N SER A 174 8.75 -13.10 -7.09
CA SER A 174 8.79 -11.96 -6.17
C SER A 174 8.69 -10.64 -6.93
N PHE A 175 7.50 -10.27 -7.38
CA PHE A 175 7.14 -8.89 -7.60
C PHE A 175 6.79 -8.34 -6.23
N GLY A 176 7.78 -7.70 -5.57
CA GLY A 176 7.49 -6.96 -4.34
C GLY A 176 6.34 -6.00 -4.61
N ALA A 177 5.29 -6.05 -3.79
CA ALA A 177 4.21 -5.09 -3.89
C ALA A 177 4.81 -3.67 -3.87
N PRO A 178 4.44 -2.78 -4.82
CA PRO A 178 5.01 -1.45 -4.86
C PRO A 178 4.70 -0.74 -3.54
N SER A 179 5.72 -0.20 -2.87
CA SER A 179 5.53 0.49 -1.59
C SER A 179 4.49 1.60 -1.72
N ARG A 180 3.66 1.81 -0.70
CA ARG A 180 2.63 2.85 -0.70
C ARG A 180 3.18 4.23 -1.04
N ALA A 181 4.37 4.56 -0.53
CA ALA A 181 5.08 5.79 -0.87
C ALA A 181 5.31 5.96 -2.38
N ILE A 182 5.59 4.88 -3.12
CA ILE A 182 5.75 4.90 -4.59
C ILE A 182 4.41 5.19 -5.28
N VAL A 183 3.32 4.59 -4.78
CA VAL A 183 1.98 4.78 -5.35
C VAL A 183 1.48 6.21 -5.11
N GLU A 184 1.62 6.70 -3.89
CA GLU A 184 1.15 8.04 -3.50
C GLU A 184 1.96 9.16 -4.16
N ASN A 185 3.25 8.93 -4.44
CA ASN A 185 4.15 9.92 -5.05
C ASN A 185 4.44 9.61 -6.53
N ARG A 186 3.57 8.86 -7.21
CA ARG A 186 3.76 8.43 -8.60
C ARG A 186 4.01 9.60 -9.56
N ASP A 187 3.22 10.67 -9.47
CA ASP A 187 3.35 11.82 -10.37
C ASP A 187 4.70 12.54 -10.16
N PHE A 188 5.16 12.59 -8.91
CA PHE A 188 6.49 13.10 -8.58
C PHE A 188 7.58 12.21 -9.16
N LEU A 189 7.48 10.88 -8.99
CA LEU A 189 8.46 9.93 -9.54
C LEU A 189 8.53 10.01 -11.08
N GLU A 190 7.39 10.05 -11.76
CA GLU A 190 7.35 10.17 -13.22
C GLU A 190 7.98 11.48 -13.71
N SER A 191 7.73 12.58 -13.00
CA SER A 191 8.35 13.88 -13.28
C SER A 191 9.85 13.91 -12.98
N ALA A 192 10.28 13.29 -11.87
CA ALA A 192 11.68 13.24 -11.46
C ALA A 192 12.52 12.41 -12.45
N VAL A 193 12.02 11.25 -12.89
CA VAL A 193 12.65 10.44 -13.94
C VAL A 193 12.83 11.25 -15.22
N ARG A 194 11.82 12.02 -15.62
CA ARG A 194 11.91 12.91 -16.79
C ARG A 194 13.04 13.92 -16.66
N VAL A 195 13.15 14.60 -15.51
CA VAL A 195 14.20 15.61 -15.26
C VAL A 195 15.59 14.96 -15.23
N LEU A 196 15.74 13.84 -14.52
CA LEU A 196 17.00 13.09 -14.47
C LEU A 196 17.49 12.67 -15.86
N VAL A 197 16.60 12.17 -16.71
CA VAL A 197 16.97 11.77 -18.07
C VAL A 197 17.25 12.98 -18.97
N LYS A 198 16.39 14.00 -18.98
CA LYS A 198 16.54 15.14 -19.92
C LYS A 198 17.65 16.11 -19.54
N ASP A 199 17.76 16.44 -18.26
CA ASP A 199 18.63 17.54 -17.81
C ASP A 199 19.98 17.01 -17.32
N HIS A 200 20.02 15.76 -16.86
CA HIS A 200 21.23 15.16 -16.29
C HIS A 200 21.75 13.96 -17.12
N GLY A 201 20.94 13.45 -18.05
CA GLY A 201 21.30 12.34 -18.93
C GLY A 201 21.44 11.01 -18.20
N GLY A 202 20.65 10.78 -17.14
CA GLY A 202 20.56 9.51 -16.43
C GLY A 202 20.39 9.66 -14.92
N PHE A 203 20.45 8.52 -14.21
CA PHE A 203 20.30 8.52 -12.76
C PHE A 203 21.53 9.16 -12.07
N ASP A 204 21.30 10.25 -11.34
CA ASP A 204 22.26 10.84 -10.40
C ASP A 204 21.69 10.78 -8.98
N LYS A 205 22.41 10.09 -8.09
CA LYS A 205 21.96 9.86 -6.72
C LYS A 205 21.81 11.16 -5.93
N GLY A 206 22.75 12.10 -6.07
CA GLY A 206 22.73 13.35 -5.29
C GLY A 206 21.59 14.27 -5.71
N ILE A 207 21.29 14.30 -7.02
CA ILE A 207 20.17 15.07 -7.56
C ILE A 207 18.84 14.43 -7.14
N ALA A 208 18.72 13.10 -7.23
CA ALA A 208 17.53 12.39 -6.78
C ALA A 208 17.26 12.62 -5.28
N GLU A 209 18.29 12.57 -4.42
CA GLU A 209 18.17 12.89 -3.00
C GLU A 209 17.73 14.34 -2.77
N ALA A 210 18.28 15.30 -3.52
CA ALA A 210 17.89 16.70 -3.43
C ALA A 210 16.41 16.93 -3.84
N MET A 211 15.94 16.26 -4.90
CA MET A 211 14.53 16.33 -5.34
C MET A 211 13.56 15.77 -4.28
N VAL A 212 13.92 14.63 -3.67
CA VAL A 212 13.16 14.05 -2.56
C VAL A 212 13.13 15.02 -1.37
N GLN A 213 14.26 15.69 -1.11
CA GLN A 213 14.37 16.63 -0.01
C GLN A 213 13.55 17.90 -0.19
N GLU A 214 13.60 18.49 -1.39
CA GLU A 214 12.82 19.67 -1.75
C GLU A 214 11.31 19.42 -1.60
N LYS A 215 10.86 18.20 -1.91
CA LYS A 215 9.45 17.79 -1.75
C LYS A 215 9.05 17.43 -0.32
N GLY A 216 9.96 17.44 0.64
CA GLY A 216 9.64 17.07 2.02
C GLY A 216 9.56 15.56 2.27
N LEU A 217 10.00 14.72 1.33
CA LEU A 217 9.77 13.26 1.32
C LEU A 217 10.95 12.45 1.91
N GLN A 218 11.81 13.09 2.71
CA GLN A 218 12.99 12.48 3.35
C GLN A 218 12.70 11.17 4.11
N SER A 219 11.48 11.04 4.64
CA SER A 219 11.02 9.87 5.39
C SER A 219 10.84 8.61 4.54
N HIS A 220 10.89 8.72 3.20
CA HIS A 220 10.65 7.60 2.28
C HIS A 220 11.92 7.25 1.48
N PRO A 221 12.91 6.55 2.08
CA PRO A 221 14.20 6.26 1.43
C PRO A 221 14.08 5.37 0.18
N GLY A 222 12.95 4.66 0.00
CA GLY A 222 12.68 3.84 -1.17
C GLY A 222 12.49 4.62 -2.47
N LEU A 223 12.16 5.92 -2.43
CA LEU A 223 11.87 6.71 -3.62
C LEU A 223 13.10 6.90 -4.52
N VAL A 224 14.27 7.13 -3.93
CA VAL A 224 15.53 7.27 -4.70
C VAL A 224 15.88 5.97 -5.42
N LYS A 225 15.68 4.83 -4.75
CA LYS A 225 15.88 3.51 -5.35
C LYS A 225 14.88 3.29 -6.49
N GLU A 226 13.61 3.61 -6.28
CA GLU A 226 12.59 3.47 -7.32
C GLU A 226 12.90 4.33 -8.56
N MET A 227 13.37 5.57 -8.40
CA MET A 227 13.78 6.41 -9.53
C MET A 227 14.91 5.76 -10.35
N ARG A 228 15.88 5.12 -9.69
CA ARG A 228 16.93 4.34 -10.35
C ARG A 228 16.33 3.18 -11.13
N ASP A 229 15.53 2.35 -10.47
CA ASP A 229 14.95 1.13 -11.05
C ASP A 229 14.05 1.49 -12.27
N MET A 230 13.32 2.61 -12.21
CA MET A 230 12.54 3.13 -13.32
C MET A 230 13.40 3.59 -14.51
N ILE A 231 14.53 4.28 -14.27
CA ILE A 231 15.47 4.69 -15.32
C ILE A 231 16.15 3.47 -15.95
N GLU A 232 16.62 2.53 -15.14
CA GLU A 232 17.24 1.28 -15.60
C GLU A 232 16.25 0.40 -16.42
N GLY A 233 14.95 0.51 -16.10
CA GLY A 233 13.87 -0.18 -16.82
C GLY A 233 13.35 0.54 -18.08
N LEU A 234 13.90 1.69 -18.47
CA LEU A 234 13.42 2.43 -19.64
C LEU A 234 13.62 1.63 -20.94
N ASN A 235 12.54 1.53 -21.71
CA ASN A 235 12.51 0.88 -23.01
C ASN A 235 11.50 1.58 -23.91
N GLU A 236 11.57 1.29 -25.21
CA GLU A 236 10.74 1.94 -26.24
C GLU A 236 9.22 1.92 -25.92
N GLY A 237 8.75 0.90 -25.20
CA GLY A 237 7.34 0.73 -24.85
C GLY A 237 6.87 1.52 -23.62
N ASN A 238 7.77 2.04 -22.77
CA ASN A 238 7.38 2.73 -21.53
C ASN A 238 7.73 4.24 -21.48
N LEU A 239 8.40 4.79 -22.50
CA LEU A 239 8.85 6.20 -22.54
C LEU A 239 7.73 7.22 -22.34
N VAL A 240 6.55 6.96 -22.92
CA VAL A 240 5.38 7.85 -22.85
C VAL A 240 4.95 8.09 -21.40
N ARG A 241 5.13 7.11 -20.51
CA ARG A 241 4.82 7.22 -19.08
C ARG A 241 5.60 8.37 -18.42
N TYR A 242 6.82 8.63 -18.88
CA TYR A 242 7.72 9.62 -18.33
C TYR A 242 7.80 10.90 -19.19
N GLY A 243 7.01 10.99 -20.28
CA GLY A 243 7.11 12.11 -21.22
C GLY A 243 8.46 12.21 -21.93
N LEU A 244 9.08 11.04 -22.19
CA LEU A 244 10.35 10.89 -22.88
C LEU A 244 10.14 10.46 -24.34
N SER A 245 11.07 10.82 -25.23
CA SER A 245 11.12 10.40 -26.63
C SER A 245 12.12 9.26 -26.84
N LEU A 246 12.10 8.66 -28.04
CA LEU A 246 13.12 7.68 -28.44
C LEU A 246 14.52 8.28 -28.43
N ASP A 247 14.66 9.53 -28.87
CA ASP A 247 15.93 10.27 -28.84
C ASP A 247 16.49 10.40 -27.42
N ASP A 248 15.62 10.66 -26.42
CA ASP A 248 16.03 10.73 -25.01
C ASP A 248 16.61 9.38 -24.53
N LEU A 249 16.01 8.26 -24.95
CA LEU A 249 16.48 6.90 -24.63
C LEU A 249 17.81 6.57 -25.32
N GLU A 250 17.98 6.99 -26.58
CA GLU A 250 19.24 6.81 -27.31
C GLU A 250 20.37 7.60 -26.65
N GLN A 251 20.14 8.86 -26.29
CA GLN A 251 21.13 9.70 -25.61
C GLN A 251 21.56 9.12 -24.27
N LEU A 252 20.60 8.59 -23.48
CA LEU A 252 20.87 7.89 -22.23
C LEU A 252 21.84 6.71 -22.46
N ARG A 253 21.55 5.86 -23.45
CA ARG A 253 22.37 4.68 -23.79
C ARG A 253 23.76 5.04 -24.32
N VAL A 254 23.91 6.15 -25.04
CA VAL A 254 25.23 6.62 -25.50
C VAL A 254 26.10 7.09 -24.32
N LYS A 255 25.50 7.79 -23.35
CA LYS A 255 26.17 8.22 -22.12
C LYS A 255 26.62 7.04 -21.26
N GLU A 256 25.79 6.01 -21.13
CA GLU A 256 26.16 4.78 -20.40
C GLU A 256 27.29 3.99 -21.06
N ARG A 257 27.40 4.05 -22.39
CA ARG A 257 28.47 3.39 -23.17
C ARG A 257 29.80 4.14 -23.17
N THR A 258 29.81 5.39 -22.74
CA THR A 258 31.03 6.20 -22.68
C THR A 258 31.58 6.12 -21.26
N PRO A 259 32.64 5.34 -20.98
CA PRO A 259 33.22 5.31 -19.64
C PRO A 259 33.76 6.70 -19.31
N ARG A 260 33.67 7.08 -18.04
CA ARG A 260 34.13 8.37 -17.47
C ARG A 260 35.66 8.55 -17.50
N SER A 261 36.36 8.03 -18.51
CA SER A 261 37.84 7.97 -18.59
C SER A 261 38.49 9.02 -19.50
N GLU A 262 37.76 9.91 -20.15
CA GLU A 262 38.36 10.93 -21.03
C GLU A 262 38.05 12.37 -20.58
N ILE A 263 38.44 12.71 -19.35
CA ILE A 263 38.76 14.09 -18.98
C ILE A 263 40.08 14.09 -18.21
N ARG A 264 41.17 13.69 -18.88
CA ARG A 264 42.53 14.00 -18.41
C ARG A 264 43.59 13.81 -19.49
N THR A 265 43.59 14.65 -20.52
CA THR A 265 44.84 15.11 -21.18
C THR A 265 44.52 16.18 -22.22
N ALA A 266 44.55 17.44 -21.78
CA ALA A 266 44.80 18.59 -22.64
C ALA A 266 45.55 19.64 -21.80
N ALA A 267 46.73 19.28 -21.32
CA ALA A 267 47.71 20.22 -20.80
C ALA A 267 49.11 19.62 -21.03
N GLY A 268 49.65 19.89 -22.20
CA GLY A 268 51.03 19.61 -22.55
C GLY A 268 51.43 20.50 -23.71
N ASN A 269 52.08 21.62 -23.40
CA ASN A 269 53.38 21.98 -23.99
C ASN A 269 53.82 23.39 -23.54
N GLY A 270 54.85 23.41 -22.70
CA GLY A 270 55.68 24.55 -22.36
C GLY A 270 57.07 24.03 -21.99
N SER A 271 58.03 24.27 -22.87
CA SER A 271 59.40 23.73 -22.96
C SER A 271 60.32 23.99 -21.75
N PRO A 272 61.53 23.37 -21.71
CA PRO A 272 62.27 23.05 -20.49
C PRO A 272 63.46 23.99 -20.23
N GLU A 273 63.80 24.20 -18.95
CA GLU A 273 65.14 24.62 -18.52
C GLU A 273 65.43 24.02 -17.13
N GLY A 274 66.66 23.55 -16.91
CA GLY A 274 67.17 23.25 -15.57
C GLY A 274 67.81 21.88 -15.39
N GLU A 275 69.06 21.78 -15.81
CA GLU A 275 70.18 21.03 -15.23
C GLU A 275 69.92 20.03 -14.08
N ALA A 276 70.44 18.81 -14.30
CA ALA A 276 70.88 17.83 -13.29
C ALA A 276 71.89 18.46 -12.28
N PRO A 277 72.25 17.86 -11.11
CA PRO A 277 72.38 16.41 -10.97
C PRO A 277 72.21 15.76 -9.56
N ALA A 278 72.29 14.43 -9.60
CA ALA A 278 73.06 13.57 -8.70
C ALA A 278 72.36 12.79 -7.56
N CYS A 279 72.84 11.55 -7.47
CA CYS A 279 72.95 10.65 -6.31
C CYS A 279 71.85 9.61 -6.02
N LYS A 280 72.09 8.41 -6.57
CA LYS A 280 72.29 7.10 -5.90
C LYS A 280 71.48 6.73 -4.64
N GLY A 281 70.90 5.52 -4.71
CA GLY A 281 70.70 4.58 -3.59
C GLY A 281 69.38 3.80 -3.76
N SER A 282 69.33 2.57 -4.27
CA SER A 282 69.65 1.27 -3.63
C SER A 282 68.84 0.94 -2.36
N GLY A 283 68.12 -0.18 -2.37
CA GLY A 283 67.49 -0.83 -1.19
C GLY A 283 65.96 -0.94 -1.37
N ASP A 284 65.37 -2.03 -1.88
CA ASP A 284 65.35 -3.42 -1.41
C ASP A 284 64.34 -3.68 -0.26
N ASN A 285 63.40 -4.59 -0.56
CA ASN A 285 62.58 -5.46 0.29
C ASN A 285 61.61 -4.93 1.36
N GLY A 286 60.37 -5.44 1.27
CA GLY A 286 59.32 -5.38 2.29
C GLY A 286 57.94 -5.65 1.71
#